data_AF-A0A3N0U9B5-F1
#
_entry.id   AF-A0A3N0U9B5-F1
#
_cell.length_a   1.000
_cell.length_b   1.000
_cell.length_c   1.000
_cell.angle_alpha   90.00
_cell.angle_beta   90.00
_cell.angle_gamma   90.00
#
_symmetry.space_group_name_H-M   'P 1'
#
loop_
_entity.id
_entity.type
_entity.pdbx_description
1 polymer ?
#
loop_
_entity_poly.entity_id
_entity_poly.type
_entity_poly.pdbx_seq_one_letter_code
_entity_poly.pdbx_strand_id
1 'polypeptide(L)'
;MDVKNRAIFISFDGVAVSGITVEAAKLASCLNQRGFKSFIDLGFDIKIDKGNFGRPYTQKERSAFGQLFTVVRAAGDGELPGYTPYFIEDVNNLLINGSIPCSEERKAHKLADVHAVADALSERIVETWRELGITHVVVENGTLPENIVYTHALYKAIAAYGEEKGFGCFVLWRDHDLMWNSETACGKYGGEPWPYAVKPIPTKYINYVTLNDALASKLSEWSGVNIDVMRNCYCFEGDKKRKSLRPKFGISDNDILIARTTRLVPVKRLERDIYLTKKLNELCVKNNKEPCIYLMIAGGEHEDARYSNYLKDYVSELGMERFVHFIGALQHDFIDESGDAYTIQDLYESCDIVSFLTSYDYDSYGNPIGEAISHQRCYIATHYEYYDDVYGRYGFQTELMTISADQDGWPDDDFVQRVYRLVADRSKRELIARHNFHIGKKLISNKIFGHVFDV
;
A
#
# COMPACT_ATOMS: atom_id res chain seq x y z
N MET A 1 5.28 -22.35 -31.08
CA MET A 1 5.15 -20.88 -31.19
C MET A 1 5.29 -20.34 -29.78
N ASP A 2 6.27 -19.46 -29.56
CA ASP A 2 6.62 -18.93 -28.23
C ASP A 2 5.38 -18.56 -27.40
N VAL A 3 5.04 -19.40 -26.42
CA VAL A 3 4.10 -18.99 -25.36
C VAL A 3 4.89 -18.01 -24.50
N LYS A 4 4.89 -16.74 -24.90
CA LYS A 4 5.38 -15.65 -24.05
C LYS A 4 4.56 -15.72 -22.77
N ASN A 5 5.21 -15.87 -21.62
CA ASN A 5 4.53 -15.78 -20.34
C ASN A 5 3.84 -14.41 -20.25
N ARG A 6 2.54 -14.42 -19.97
CA ARG A 6 1.69 -13.22 -19.89
C ARG A 6 1.02 -13.19 -18.53
N ALA A 7 1.27 -12.14 -17.77
CA ALA A 7 0.69 -11.92 -16.45
C ALA A 7 -0.28 -10.75 -16.50
N ILE A 8 -1.48 -10.91 -15.94
CA ILE A 8 -2.41 -9.80 -15.69
C ILE A 8 -2.50 -9.52 -14.20
N PHE A 9 -2.35 -8.26 -13.84
CA PHE A 9 -2.49 -7.74 -12.49
C PHE A 9 -3.85 -7.07 -12.37
N ILE A 10 -4.63 -7.40 -11.35
CA ILE A 10 -5.97 -6.87 -11.12
C ILE A 10 -5.95 -6.17 -9.78
N SER A 11 -5.87 -4.84 -9.82
CA SER A 11 -5.87 -3.99 -8.62
C SER A 11 -7.30 -3.68 -8.22
N PHE A 12 -7.63 -3.92 -6.95
CA PHE A 12 -8.90 -3.52 -6.37
C PHE A 12 -8.83 -2.12 -5.75
N ASP A 13 -7.89 -1.26 -6.14
CA ASP A 13 -7.78 0.07 -5.51
C ASP A 13 -8.49 1.20 -6.27
N GLY A 14 -8.85 0.99 -7.54
CA GLY A 14 -9.64 1.97 -8.31
C GLY A 14 -8.91 3.27 -8.68
N VAL A 15 -7.59 3.30 -8.55
CA VAL A 15 -6.72 4.44 -8.86
C VAL A 15 -5.46 3.98 -9.57
N ALA A 16 -4.87 4.87 -10.38
CA ALA A 16 -3.68 4.54 -11.14
C ALA A 16 -2.47 4.28 -10.24
N VAL A 17 -2.13 5.21 -9.35
CA VAL A 17 -0.93 5.13 -8.52
C VAL A 17 -1.34 5.11 -7.04
N SER A 18 -1.00 4.02 -6.37
CA SER A 18 -1.20 3.81 -4.94
C SER A 18 -0.16 2.83 -4.40
N GLY A 19 -0.19 2.58 -3.09
CA GLY A 19 0.68 1.56 -2.48
C GLY A 19 0.51 0.19 -3.13
N ILE A 20 -0.71 -0.19 -3.47
CA ILE A 20 -1.04 -1.49 -4.07
C ILE A 20 -0.49 -1.59 -5.49
N THR A 21 -0.77 -0.59 -6.33
CA THR A 21 -0.29 -0.62 -7.72
C THR A 21 1.22 -0.41 -7.83
N VAL A 22 1.84 0.27 -6.85
CA VAL A 22 3.30 0.34 -6.68
C VAL A 22 3.89 -1.04 -6.36
N GLU A 23 3.28 -1.81 -5.46
CA GLU A 23 3.72 -3.17 -5.15
C GLU A 23 3.56 -4.10 -6.36
N ALA A 24 2.44 -4.00 -7.09
CA ALA A 24 2.23 -4.70 -8.34
C ALA A 24 3.32 -4.35 -9.38
N ALA A 25 3.69 -3.07 -9.51
CA ALA A 25 4.74 -2.61 -10.42
C ALA A 25 6.12 -3.20 -10.07
N LYS A 26 6.44 -3.35 -8.78
CA LYS A 26 7.69 -4.01 -8.34
C LYS A 26 7.73 -5.48 -8.78
N LEU A 27 6.63 -6.22 -8.57
CA LEU A 27 6.53 -7.62 -9.01
C LEU A 27 6.59 -7.73 -10.53
N ALA A 28 5.86 -6.88 -11.26
CA ALA A 28 5.88 -6.85 -12.72
C ALA A 28 7.26 -6.53 -13.29
N SER A 29 8.01 -5.62 -12.66
CA SER A 29 9.40 -5.34 -13.04
C SER A 29 10.27 -6.61 -12.97
N CYS A 30 10.12 -7.41 -11.91
CA CYS A 30 10.82 -8.69 -11.78
C CYS A 30 10.39 -9.71 -12.83
N LEU A 31 9.08 -9.86 -13.08
CA LEU A 31 8.55 -10.77 -14.10
C LEU A 31 9.00 -10.36 -15.52
N ASN A 32 8.99 -9.07 -15.83
CA ASN A 32 9.40 -8.56 -17.14
C ASN A 32 10.89 -8.84 -17.41
N GLN A 33 11.75 -8.75 -16.40
CA GLN A 33 13.18 -9.14 -16.50
C GLN A 33 13.34 -10.64 -16.82
N ARG A 34 12.35 -11.46 -16.47
CA ARG A 34 12.28 -12.91 -16.80
C ARG A 34 11.51 -13.18 -18.10
N GLY A 35 11.23 -12.16 -18.90
CA GLY A 35 10.60 -12.29 -20.22
C GLY A 35 9.07 -12.34 -20.22
N PHE A 36 8.42 -12.02 -19.09
CA PHE A 36 6.97 -11.87 -19.07
C PHE A 36 6.53 -10.59 -19.78
N LYS A 37 5.33 -10.63 -20.36
CA LYS A 37 4.58 -9.43 -20.72
C LYS A 37 3.50 -9.20 -19.66
N SER A 38 3.57 -8.05 -18.98
CA SER A 38 2.65 -7.71 -17.90
C SER A 38 1.53 -6.76 -18.35
N PHE A 39 0.31 -7.06 -17.93
CA PHE A 39 -0.90 -6.26 -18.12
C PHE A 39 -1.43 -5.83 -16.75
N ILE A 40 -2.12 -4.69 -16.67
CA ILE A 40 -2.76 -4.25 -15.42
C ILE A 40 -4.16 -3.71 -15.66
N ASP A 41 -5.10 -4.13 -14.81
CA ASP A 41 -6.37 -3.46 -14.56
C ASP A 41 -6.26 -2.63 -13.27
N LEU A 42 -6.56 -1.34 -13.36
CA LEU A 42 -6.52 -0.39 -12.25
C LEU A 42 -7.79 -0.43 -11.38
N GLY A 43 -8.75 -1.29 -11.71
CA GLY A 43 -9.95 -1.51 -10.89
C GLY A 43 -11.04 -0.46 -11.07
N PHE A 44 -11.04 0.24 -12.20
CA PHE A 44 -12.08 1.23 -12.51
C PHE A 44 -13.45 0.59 -12.82
N ASP A 45 -13.57 -0.74 -12.82
CA ASP A 45 -14.88 -1.45 -12.85
C ASP A 45 -15.12 -2.20 -11.53
N ILE A 46 -14.39 -1.83 -10.47
CA ILE A 46 -14.43 -2.52 -9.17
C ILE A 46 -14.83 -1.52 -8.09
N LYS A 47 -14.04 -0.45 -7.92
CA LYS A 47 -14.23 0.53 -6.84
C LYS A 47 -15.02 1.75 -7.31
N ILE A 48 -16.06 2.07 -6.55
CA ILE A 48 -16.92 3.24 -6.78
C ILE A 48 -16.48 4.47 -5.97
N ASP A 49 -15.87 4.26 -4.79
CA ASP A 49 -15.50 5.31 -3.83
C ASP A 49 -14.41 6.26 -4.34
N LYS A 50 -13.66 5.84 -5.36
CA LYS A 50 -12.61 6.64 -6.00
C LYS A 50 -13.11 7.56 -7.13
N GLY A 51 -14.40 7.48 -7.48
CA GLY A 51 -15.00 8.32 -8.53
C GLY A 51 -14.55 8.00 -9.95
N ASN A 52 -13.91 6.84 -10.18
CA ASN A 52 -13.40 6.41 -11.48
C ASN A 52 -14.23 5.30 -12.14
N PHE A 53 -15.34 4.88 -11.53
CA PHE A 53 -16.09 3.71 -11.98
C PHE A 53 -16.58 3.88 -13.44
N GLY A 54 -16.33 2.88 -14.29
CA GLY A 54 -16.75 2.84 -15.70
C GLY A 54 -16.05 3.86 -16.62
N ARG A 55 -15.22 4.75 -16.08
CA ARG A 55 -14.51 5.78 -16.86
C ARG A 55 -13.45 5.15 -17.77
N PRO A 56 -13.34 5.52 -19.06
CA PRO A 56 -12.22 5.08 -19.89
C PRO A 56 -10.85 5.51 -19.32
N TYR A 57 -9.84 4.63 -19.44
CA TYR A 57 -8.46 4.99 -19.09
C TYR A 57 -7.93 6.06 -20.06
N THR A 58 -7.58 7.22 -19.50
CA THR A 58 -6.96 8.32 -20.25
C THR A 58 -5.48 8.04 -20.48
N GLN A 59 -4.81 8.90 -21.25
CA GLN A 59 -3.37 8.82 -21.44
C GLN A 59 -2.60 8.82 -20.11
N LYS A 60 -3.08 9.58 -19.10
CA LYS A 60 -2.47 9.66 -17.78
C LYS A 60 -2.41 8.28 -17.10
N GLU A 61 -3.52 7.55 -17.11
CA GLU A 61 -3.56 6.18 -16.54
C GLU A 61 -2.70 5.22 -17.35
N ARG A 62 -2.75 5.32 -18.69
CA ARG A 62 -2.01 4.42 -19.60
C ARG A 62 -0.51 4.60 -19.52
N SER A 63 -0.02 5.81 -19.23
CA SER A 63 1.41 6.10 -19.06
C SER A 63 1.86 6.06 -17.60
N ALA A 64 0.97 5.75 -16.64
CA ALA A 64 1.25 5.89 -15.22
C ALA A 64 2.44 5.04 -14.76
N PHE A 65 2.70 3.89 -15.41
CA PHE A 65 3.79 2.98 -15.07
C PHE A 65 4.80 2.80 -16.22
N GLY A 66 4.93 3.82 -17.08
CA GLY A 66 5.85 3.77 -18.22
C GLY A 66 5.61 2.55 -19.12
N GLN A 67 6.67 1.76 -19.35
CA GLN A 67 6.61 0.54 -20.16
C GLN A 67 6.39 -0.75 -19.35
N LEU A 68 6.24 -0.66 -18.02
CA LEU A 68 6.12 -1.85 -17.16
C LEU A 68 4.85 -2.65 -17.43
N PHE A 69 3.75 -1.96 -17.75
CA PHE A 69 2.45 -2.56 -17.98
C PHE A 69 1.84 -2.12 -19.30
N THR A 70 1.06 -3.02 -19.90
CA THR A 70 -0.04 -2.63 -20.79
C THR A 70 -1.33 -2.48 -19.97
N VAL A 71 -1.89 -1.27 -19.88
CA VAL A 71 -3.12 -1.03 -19.12
C VAL A 71 -4.35 -1.51 -19.91
N VAL A 72 -5.14 -2.40 -19.30
CA VAL A 72 -6.32 -3.08 -19.87
C VAL A 72 -7.45 -3.19 -18.84
N ARG A 73 -8.65 -3.56 -19.29
CA ARG A 73 -9.74 -4.02 -18.42
C ARG A 73 -9.71 -5.53 -18.33
N ALA A 74 -9.73 -6.11 -17.13
CA ALA A 74 -9.73 -7.55 -16.96
C ALA A 74 -11.02 -8.20 -17.46
N ALA A 75 -12.13 -7.47 -17.45
CA ALA A 75 -13.43 -7.87 -18.01
C ALA A 75 -13.68 -7.29 -19.43
N GLY A 76 -12.65 -6.75 -20.09
CA GLY A 76 -12.79 -6.10 -21.39
C GLY A 76 -13.47 -4.74 -21.32
N ASP A 77 -13.43 -3.98 -22.42
CA ASP A 77 -14.04 -2.65 -22.49
C ASP A 77 -15.57 -2.74 -22.68
N GLY A 78 -16.28 -1.70 -22.25
CA GLY A 78 -17.73 -1.54 -22.45
C GLY A 78 -18.57 -1.91 -21.23
N GLU A 79 -19.78 -1.37 -21.18
CA GLU A 79 -20.72 -1.54 -20.06
C GLU A 79 -21.24 -2.98 -19.98
N LEU A 80 -21.42 -3.50 -18.77
CA LEU A 80 -22.09 -4.77 -18.53
C LEU A 80 -23.52 -4.48 -18.04
N PRO A 81 -24.58 -4.92 -18.75
CA PRO A 81 -25.94 -4.70 -18.32
C PRO A 81 -26.17 -5.19 -16.88
N GLY A 82 -26.76 -4.33 -16.05
CA GLY A 82 -27.02 -4.63 -14.64
C GLY A 82 -25.84 -4.38 -13.68
N TYR A 83 -24.62 -4.18 -14.19
CA TYR A 83 -23.45 -3.84 -13.38
C TYR A 83 -23.16 -2.34 -13.43
N THR A 84 -23.86 -1.58 -12.58
CA THR A 84 -23.78 -0.11 -12.53
C THR A 84 -23.28 0.37 -11.17
N PRO A 85 -22.78 1.62 -11.05
CA PRO A 85 -22.49 2.22 -9.75
C PRO A 85 -23.67 2.13 -8.79
N TYR A 86 -24.89 2.38 -9.26
CA TYR A 86 -26.11 2.28 -8.46
C TYR A 86 -26.35 0.86 -7.91
N PHE A 87 -26.14 -0.15 -8.74
CA PHE A 87 -26.25 -1.55 -8.30
C PHE A 87 -25.23 -1.87 -7.19
N ILE A 88 -23.97 -1.46 -7.36
CA ILE A 88 -22.91 -1.70 -6.38
C ILE A 88 -23.19 -0.94 -5.08
N GLU A 89 -23.64 0.32 -5.17
CA GLU A 89 -24.06 1.10 -3.99
C GLU A 89 -25.21 0.45 -3.25
N ASP A 90 -26.23 -0.04 -3.96
CA ASP A 90 -27.37 -0.76 -3.37
C ASP A 90 -26.91 -2.05 -2.67
N VAL A 91 -26.02 -2.83 -3.30
CA VAL A 91 -25.38 -4.01 -2.70
C VAL A 91 -24.62 -3.64 -1.43
N ASN A 92 -23.77 -2.61 -1.49
CA ASN A 92 -22.94 -2.19 -0.35
C ASN A 92 -23.79 -1.66 0.80
N ASN A 93 -24.81 -0.86 0.53
CA ASN A 93 -25.71 -0.33 1.56
C ASN A 93 -26.54 -1.43 2.24
N LEU A 94 -26.99 -2.42 1.47
CA LEU A 94 -27.91 -3.45 1.95
C LEU A 94 -27.19 -4.63 2.61
N LEU A 95 -26.09 -5.09 2.03
CA LEU A 95 -25.36 -6.28 2.49
C LEU A 95 -24.13 -5.93 3.34
N ILE A 96 -23.37 -4.90 2.99
CA ILE A 96 -22.05 -4.66 3.61
C ILE A 96 -22.14 -3.70 4.80
N ASN A 97 -22.62 -2.49 4.57
CA ASN A 97 -22.65 -1.44 5.57
C ASN A 97 -23.87 -1.55 6.51
N GLY A 98 -24.91 -2.28 6.09
CA GLY A 98 -26.16 -2.42 6.85
C GLY A 98 -26.89 -1.09 7.08
N SER A 99 -26.64 -0.07 6.26
CA SER A 99 -27.20 1.27 6.40
C SER A 99 -28.71 1.32 6.14
N ILE A 100 -29.25 0.27 5.50
CA ILE A 100 -30.68 0.12 5.20
C ILE A 100 -31.22 -1.10 5.96
N PRO A 101 -32.07 -0.91 6.99
CA PRO A 101 -32.79 -2.01 7.62
C PRO A 101 -33.64 -2.75 6.59
N CYS A 102 -33.43 -4.07 6.49
CA CYS A 102 -33.96 -4.87 5.40
C CYS A 102 -34.27 -6.30 5.88
N SER A 103 -35.34 -6.91 5.33
CA SER A 103 -35.68 -8.31 5.61
C SER A 103 -34.62 -9.26 5.05
N GLU A 104 -34.46 -10.43 5.68
CA GLU A 104 -33.56 -11.48 5.20
C GLU A 104 -33.95 -11.98 3.80
N GLU A 105 -35.24 -11.98 3.46
CA GLU A 105 -35.72 -12.32 2.12
C GLU A 105 -35.19 -11.35 1.04
N ARG A 106 -35.22 -10.04 1.32
CA ARG A 106 -34.70 -9.04 0.37
C ARG A 106 -33.16 -9.08 0.30
N LYS A 107 -32.46 -9.41 1.39
CA LYS A 107 -31.01 -9.68 1.36
C LYS A 107 -30.68 -10.89 0.50
N ALA A 108 -31.43 -11.99 0.64
CA ALA A 108 -31.27 -13.18 -0.18
C ALA A 108 -31.52 -12.90 -1.67
N HIS A 109 -32.55 -12.12 -2.00
CA HIS A 109 -32.79 -11.69 -3.38
C HIS A 109 -31.64 -10.83 -3.93
N LYS A 110 -31.14 -9.88 -3.14
CA LYS A 110 -29.98 -9.06 -3.53
C LYS A 110 -28.73 -9.90 -3.76
N LEU A 111 -28.50 -10.91 -2.94
CA LEU A 111 -27.39 -11.85 -3.12
C LEU A 111 -27.55 -12.70 -4.40
N ALA A 112 -28.78 -13.07 -4.77
CA ALA A 112 -29.05 -13.71 -6.05
C ALA A 112 -28.71 -12.79 -7.25
N ASP A 113 -29.05 -11.50 -7.17
CA ASP A 113 -28.65 -10.51 -8.18
C ASP A 113 -27.12 -10.42 -8.29
N VAL A 114 -26.42 -10.38 -7.15
CA VAL A 114 -24.95 -10.38 -7.09
C VAL A 114 -24.37 -11.58 -7.84
N HIS A 115 -24.92 -12.78 -7.62
CA HIS A 115 -24.45 -13.98 -8.31
C HIS A 115 -24.70 -13.94 -9.82
N ALA A 116 -25.87 -13.47 -10.27
CA ALA A 116 -26.22 -13.36 -11.68
C ALA A 116 -25.30 -12.36 -12.41
N VAL A 117 -25.03 -11.22 -11.80
CA VAL A 117 -24.08 -10.23 -12.36
C VAL A 117 -22.66 -10.79 -12.36
N ALA A 118 -22.26 -11.50 -11.31
CA ALA A 118 -20.95 -12.15 -11.24
C ALA A 118 -20.75 -13.24 -12.32
N ASP A 119 -21.81 -13.95 -12.71
CA ASP A 119 -21.76 -14.91 -13.83
C ASP A 119 -21.45 -14.21 -15.16
N ALA A 120 -22.22 -13.18 -15.49
CA ALA A 120 -22.00 -12.43 -16.74
C ALA A 120 -20.62 -11.73 -16.77
N LEU A 121 -20.17 -11.23 -15.62
CA LEU A 121 -18.84 -10.64 -15.50
C LEU A 121 -17.73 -11.69 -15.65
N SER A 122 -17.91 -12.88 -15.07
CA SER A 122 -16.97 -14.00 -15.20
C SER A 122 -16.76 -14.40 -16.66
N GLU A 123 -17.84 -14.50 -17.45
CA GLU A 123 -17.75 -14.83 -18.88
C GLU A 123 -16.87 -13.83 -19.65
N ARG A 124 -17.08 -12.53 -19.41
CA ARG A 124 -16.27 -11.46 -20.02
C ARG A 124 -14.79 -11.51 -19.61
N ILE A 125 -14.51 -11.83 -18.34
CA ILE A 125 -13.14 -11.99 -17.84
C ILE A 125 -12.45 -13.14 -18.58
N VAL A 126 -13.12 -14.29 -18.71
CA VAL A 126 -12.60 -15.46 -19.43
C VAL A 126 -12.31 -15.14 -20.89
N GLU A 127 -13.23 -14.46 -21.58
CA GLU A 127 -13.03 -14.03 -22.97
C GLU A 127 -11.81 -13.12 -23.11
N THR A 128 -11.70 -12.11 -22.26
CA THR A 128 -10.58 -11.17 -22.26
C THR A 128 -9.25 -11.89 -21.99
N TRP A 129 -9.22 -12.80 -21.02
CA TRP A 129 -8.03 -13.59 -20.71
C TRP A 129 -7.64 -14.52 -21.87
N ARG A 130 -8.62 -15.03 -22.62
CA ARG A 130 -8.38 -15.83 -23.84
C ARG A 130 -7.77 -14.98 -24.95
N GLU A 131 -8.30 -13.79 -25.20
CA GLU A 131 -7.79 -12.86 -26.22
C GLU A 131 -6.37 -12.37 -25.90
N LEU A 132 -6.13 -12.03 -24.64
CA LEU A 132 -4.81 -11.60 -24.17
C LEU A 132 -3.82 -12.77 -24.04
N GLY A 133 -4.29 -14.02 -24.05
CA GLY A 133 -3.47 -15.22 -23.86
C GLY A 133 -2.82 -15.25 -22.48
N ILE A 134 -3.57 -14.90 -21.44
CA ILE A 134 -3.08 -14.82 -20.06
C ILE A 134 -2.65 -16.22 -19.57
N THR A 135 -1.50 -16.26 -18.89
CA THR A 135 -0.94 -17.47 -18.30
C THR A 135 -0.86 -17.39 -16.78
N HIS A 136 -0.81 -16.17 -16.23
CA HIS A 136 -0.67 -15.91 -14.81
C HIS A 136 -1.56 -14.73 -14.41
N VAL A 137 -2.14 -14.78 -13.22
CA VAL A 137 -3.00 -13.72 -12.68
C VAL A 137 -2.47 -13.30 -11.32
N VAL A 138 -2.38 -12.00 -11.08
CA VAL A 138 -2.10 -11.44 -9.76
C VAL A 138 -3.31 -10.61 -9.34
N VAL A 139 -3.95 -10.99 -8.24
CA VAL A 139 -5.06 -10.26 -7.64
C VAL A 139 -4.53 -9.50 -6.44
N GLU A 140 -4.77 -8.20 -6.38
CA GLU A 140 -4.35 -7.35 -5.27
C GLU A 140 -5.58 -6.75 -4.57
N ASN A 141 -5.81 -7.10 -3.30
CA ASN A 141 -6.95 -6.69 -2.44
C ASN A 141 -8.35 -7.18 -2.87
N GLY A 142 -8.46 -8.45 -3.26
CA GLY A 142 -9.73 -9.03 -3.71
C GLY A 142 -10.73 -9.40 -2.59
N THR A 143 -10.30 -9.54 -1.34
CA THR A 143 -11.12 -10.19 -0.29
C THR A 143 -12.03 -9.22 0.49
N LEU A 144 -11.89 -7.90 0.29
CA LEU A 144 -12.72 -6.91 1.00
C LEU A 144 -14.23 -7.05 0.68
N PRO A 145 -15.14 -6.88 1.65
CA PRO A 145 -16.56 -7.19 1.48
C PRO A 145 -17.27 -6.41 0.36
N GLU A 146 -16.90 -5.14 0.17
CA GLU A 146 -17.43 -4.29 -0.90
C GLU A 146 -17.09 -4.75 -2.32
N ASN A 147 -16.18 -5.72 -2.45
CA ASN A 147 -15.80 -6.30 -3.73
C ASN A 147 -16.66 -7.52 -4.11
N ILE A 148 -17.66 -7.89 -3.30
CA ILE A 148 -18.43 -9.15 -3.38
C ILE A 148 -18.77 -9.60 -4.80
N VAL A 149 -19.27 -8.69 -5.65
CA VAL A 149 -19.65 -8.99 -7.04
C VAL A 149 -18.44 -9.43 -7.86
N TYR A 150 -17.39 -8.62 -7.88
CA TYR A 150 -16.21 -8.85 -8.70
C TYR A 150 -15.38 -10.04 -8.18
N THR A 151 -15.32 -10.21 -6.86
CA THR A 151 -14.63 -11.34 -6.21
C THR A 151 -15.30 -12.67 -6.55
N HIS A 152 -16.63 -12.74 -6.54
CA HIS A 152 -17.35 -13.92 -7.04
C HIS A 152 -17.08 -14.16 -8.54
N ALA A 153 -17.06 -13.11 -9.36
CA ALA A 153 -16.78 -13.23 -10.79
C ALA A 153 -15.37 -13.77 -11.05
N LEU A 154 -14.36 -13.30 -10.31
CA LEU A 154 -12.99 -13.80 -10.42
C LEU A 154 -12.89 -15.27 -10.03
N TYR A 155 -13.52 -15.71 -8.94
CA TYR A 155 -13.49 -17.13 -8.58
C TYR A 155 -14.06 -18.03 -9.68
N LYS A 156 -15.19 -17.63 -10.28
CA LYS A 156 -15.81 -18.35 -11.39
C LYS A 156 -14.90 -18.33 -12.64
N ALA A 157 -14.33 -17.19 -12.98
CA ALA A 157 -13.46 -17.03 -14.14
C ALA A 157 -12.15 -17.83 -14.00
N ILE A 158 -11.53 -17.80 -12.81
CA ILE A 158 -10.31 -18.56 -12.49
C ILE A 158 -10.57 -20.06 -12.66
N ALA A 159 -11.67 -20.56 -12.10
CA ALA A 159 -12.01 -21.98 -12.21
C ALA A 159 -12.27 -22.39 -13.67
N ALA A 160 -13.09 -21.62 -14.40
CA ALA A 160 -13.42 -21.91 -15.79
C ALA A 160 -12.20 -21.84 -16.72
N TYR A 161 -11.40 -20.78 -16.60
CA TYR A 161 -10.22 -20.58 -17.43
C TYR A 161 -9.09 -21.55 -17.09
N GLY A 162 -8.87 -21.82 -15.81
CA GLY A 162 -7.88 -22.79 -15.34
C GLY A 162 -8.17 -24.20 -15.85
N GLU A 163 -9.44 -24.61 -15.83
CA GLU A 163 -9.87 -25.89 -16.40
C GLU A 163 -9.73 -25.92 -17.93
N GLU A 164 -10.19 -24.86 -18.64
CA GLU A 164 -10.06 -24.74 -20.10
C GLU A 164 -8.59 -24.90 -20.56
N LYS A 165 -7.65 -24.30 -19.81
CA LYS A 165 -6.22 -24.31 -20.15
C LYS A 165 -5.44 -25.48 -19.57
N GLY A 166 -6.05 -26.28 -18.69
CA GLY A 166 -5.35 -27.36 -17.97
C GLY A 166 -4.26 -26.84 -17.03
N PHE A 167 -4.46 -25.67 -16.42
CA PHE A 167 -3.48 -25.07 -15.51
C PHE A 167 -3.47 -25.74 -14.13
N GLY A 168 -2.31 -25.67 -13.47
CA GLY A 168 -2.17 -25.87 -12.03
C GLY A 168 -2.38 -24.55 -11.29
N CYS A 169 -1.54 -24.24 -10.31
CA CYS A 169 -1.55 -22.93 -9.68
C CYS A 169 -1.07 -21.86 -10.68
N PHE A 170 -1.92 -20.89 -11.01
CA PHE A 170 -1.59 -19.80 -11.93
C PHE A 170 -2.02 -18.42 -11.41
N VAL A 171 -2.66 -18.38 -10.25
CA VAL A 171 -3.14 -17.15 -9.61
C VAL A 171 -2.39 -16.94 -8.31
N LEU A 172 -1.82 -15.74 -8.15
CA LEU A 172 -1.39 -15.23 -6.86
C LEU A 172 -2.45 -14.25 -6.37
N TRP A 173 -3.05 -14.53 -5.22
CA TRP A 173 -4.04 -13.66 -4.60
C TRP A 173 -3.46 -13.04 -3.34
N ARG A 174 -3.19 -11.74 -3.38
CA ARG A 174 -2.53 -11.01 -2.31
C ARG A 174 -3.47 -9.98 -1.71
N ASP A 175 -3.75 -10.12 -0.42
CA ASP A 175 -4.49 -9.12 0.34
C ASP A 175 -3.53 -8.33 1.25
N HIS A 176 -3.44 -7.02 1.00
CA HIS A 176 -2.78 -6.02 1.83
C HIS A 176 -3.67 -5.56 2.98
N ASP A 177 -4.97 -5.54 2.72
CA ASP A 177 -6.01 -5.10 3.62
C ASP A 177 -7.09 -6.17 3.75
N LEU A 178 -7.54 -6.42 4.98
CA LEU A 178 -8.66 -7.30 5.29
C LEU A 178 -9.69 -6.52 6.10
N MET A 179 -10.92 -7.01 6.13
CA MET A 179 -12.08 -6.33 6.74
C MET A 179 -11.92 -5.99 8.23
N TRP A 180 -11.03 -6.67 8.95
CA TRP A 180 -10.78 -6.45 10.38
C TRP A 180 -9.65 -5.49 10.70
N ASN A 181 -8.80 -5.13 9.74
CA ASN A 181 -7.71 -4.16 9.93
C ASN A 181 -7.86 -2.94 9.00
N SER A 182 -8.72 -3.03 7.99
CA SER A 182 -9.06 -1.91 7.13
C SER A 182 -10.17 -1.08 7.77
N GLU A 183 -9.92 0.22 7.94
CA GLU A 183 -10.96 1.21 8.28
C GLU A 183 -11.78 0.87 9.54
N THR A 184 -11.13 0.22 10.52
CA THR A 184 -11.70 -0.15 11.82
C THR A 184 -12.32 1.03 12.56
N ALA A 185 -11.65 2.19 12.53
CA ALA A 185 -12.08 3.39 13.24
C ALA A 185 -13.45 3.93 12.77
N CYS A 186 -13.83 3.73 11.50
CA CYS A 186 -15.16 4.10 11.00
C CYS A 186 -16.13 2.91 10.93
N GLY A 187 -15.69 1.72 11.34
CA GLY A 187 -16.52 0.51 11.39
C GLY A 187 -17.07 0.09 10.02
N LYS A 188 -16.37 0.42 8.92
CA LYS A 188 -16.87 0.31 7.54
C LYS A 188 -17.54 -1.02 7.22
N TYR A 189 -16.94 -2.12 7.67
CA TYR A 189 -17.40 -3.47 7.38
C TYR A 189 -18.20 -4.12 8.52
N GLY A 190 -18.44 -3.40 9.62
CA GLY A 190 -19.00 -3.97 10.84
C GLY A 190 -18.08 -5.02 11.48
N GLY A 191 -18.67 -5.89 12.30
CA GLY A 191 -17.95 -6.94 13.04
C GLY A 191 -18.10 -8.34 12.45
N GLU A 192 -17.41 -9.29 13.06
CA GLU A 192 -17.54 -10.71 12.77
C GLU A 192 -19.02 -11.16 12.78
N PRO A 193 -19.44 -12.07 11.87
CA PRO A 193 -18.59 -12.91 11.01
C PRO A 193 -18.33 -12.38 9.59
N TRP A 194 -18.70 -11.13 9.27
CA TRP A 194 -18.69 -10.55 7.91
C TRP A 194 -19.39 -11.47 6.88
N PRO A 195 -20.70 -11.72 7.01
CA PRO A 195 -21.41 -12.78 6.28
C PRO A 195 -21.40 -12.62 4.75
N TYR A 196 -21.11 -11.43 4.24
CA TYR A 196 -21.10 -11.11 2.82
C TYR A 196 -19.69 -10.88 2.25
N ALA A 197 -18.65 -11.04 3.08
CA ALA A 197 -17.29 -11.09 2.59
C ALA A 197 -17.04 -12.46 1.92
N VAL A 198 -16.46 -12.46 0.72
CA VAL A 198 -16.21 -13.70 0.00
C VAL A 198 -14.93 -14.34 0.55
N LYS A 199 -15.10 -15.46 1.27
CA LYS A 199 -13.99 -16.21 1.85
C LYS A 199 -13.08 -16.80 0.76
N PRO A 200 -11.75 -16.86 0.99
CA PRO A 200 -10.88 -17.79 0.29
C PRO A 200 -11.48 -19.20 0.24
N ILE A 201 -11.31 -19.90 -0.87
CA ILE A 201 -11.82 -21.26 -1.08
C ILE A 201 -10.67 -22.23 -1.37
N PRO A 202 -10.75 -23.51 -0.95
CA PRO A 202 -9.77 -24.51 -1.34
C PRO A 202 -9.79 -24.71 -2.86
N THR A 203 -8.66 -24.46 -3.52
CA THR A 203 -8.52 -24.64 -4.98
C THR A 203 -7.07 -24.91 -5.36
N LYS A 204 -6.86 -25.66 -6.45
CA LYS A 204 -5.52 -25.90 -7.01
C LYS A 204 -4.98 -24.73 -7.83
N TYR A 205 -5.83 -23.74 -8.14
CA TYR A 205 -5.52 -22.65 -9.08
C TYR A 205 -4.90 -21.42 -8.42
N ILE A 206 -5.15 -21.22 -7.12
CA ILE A 206 -4.85 -19.97 -6.41
C ILE A 206 -3.90 -20.27 -5.25
N ASN A 207 -2.81 -19.49 -5.18
CA ASN A 207 -2.04 -19.33 -3.97
C ASN A 207 -2.47 -18.01 -3.28
N TYR A 208 -2.95 -18.12 -2.04
CA TYR A 208 -3.35 -16.97 -1.24
C TYR A 208 -2.21 -16.52 -0.35
N VAL A 209 -1.93 -15.23 -0.36
CA VAL A 209 -0.88 -14.63 0.45
C VAL A 209 -1.35 -13.38 1.18
N THR A 210 -0.83 -13.17 2.38
CA THR A 210 -0.96 -11.91 3.12
C THR A 210 0.43 -11.36 3.45
N LEU A 211 0.49 -10.15 4.01
CA LEU A 211 1.76 -9.45 4.21
C LEU A 211 2.56 -9.92 5.44
N ASN A 212 1.89 -10.52 6.42
CA ASN A 212 2.48 -10.97 7.67
C ASN A 212 1.75 -12.18 8.25
N ASP A 213 2.37 -12.85 9.23
CA ASP A 213 1.88 -14.10 9.82
C ASP A 213 0.58 -13.93 10.61
N ALA A 214 0.37 -12.77 11.25
CA ALA A 214 -0.87 -12.51 11.99
C ALA A 214 -2.07 -12.46 11.05
N LEU A 215 -1.95 -11.76 9.92
CA LEU A 215 -2.97 -11.73 8.88
C LEU A 215 -3.18 -13.10 8.22
N ALA A 216 -2.09 -13.85 7.95
CA ALA A 216 -2.18 -15.18 7.36
C ALA A 216 -2.93 -16.15 8.27
N SER A 217 -2.57 -16.16 9.56
CA SER A 217 -3.19 -17.02 10.56
C SER A 217 -4.68 -16.72 10.71
N LYS A 218 -5.04 -15.43 10.83
CA LYS A 218 -6.45 -15.02 11.00
C LYS A 218 -7.28 -15.29 9.74
N LEU A 219 -6.72 -15.05 8.55
CA LEU A 219 -7.40 -15.35 7.29
C LEU A 219 -7.57 -16.86 7.07
N SER A 220 -6.56 -17.65 7.45
CA SER A 220 -6.63 -19.12 7.41
C SER A 220 -7.69 -19.65 8.37
N GLU A 221 -7.75 -19.16 9.60
CA GLU A 221 -8.79 -19.53 10.58
C GLU A 221 -10.20 -19.17 10.08
N TRP A 222 -10.38 -17.96 9.54
CA TRP A 222 -11.69 -17.49 9.06
C TRP A 222 -12.19 -18.25 7.81
N SER A 223 -11.29 -18.68 6.94
CA SER A 223 -11.61 -19.32 5.65
C SER A 223 -11.50 -20.85 5.64
N GLY A 224 -10.69 -21.44 6.53
CA GLY A 224 -10.32 -22.85 6.49
C GLY A 224 -9.32 -23.21 5.38
N VAL A 225 -8.68 -22.22 4.76
CA VAL A 225 -7.71 -22.39 3.65
C VAL A 225 -6.30 -22.09 4.12
N ASN A 226 -5.28 -22.73 3.53
CA ASN A 226 -3.89 -22.35 3.81
C ASN A 226 -3.59 -20.98 3.19
N ILE A 227 -3.03 -20.08 4.00
CA ILE A 227 -2.64 -18.72 3.57
C ILE A 227 -1.15 -18.58 3.85
N ASP A 228 -0.38 -18.28 2.80
CA ASP A 228 1.07 -18.08 2.91
C ASP A 228 1.39 -16.60 3.21
N VAL A 229 2.65 -16.32 3.57
CA VAL A 229 3.10 -14.93 3.79
C VAL A 229 4.01 -14.48 2.66
N MET A 230 3.64 -13.35 2.05
CA MET A 230 4.41 -12.67 1.03
C MET A 230 4.64 -11.21 1.42
N ARG A 231 5.85 -10.97 1.94
CA ARG A 231 6.31 -9.64 2.37
C ARG A 231 6.46 -8.68 1.20
N ASN A 232 6.16 -7.40 1.43
CA ASN A 232 6.52 -6.36 0.47
C ASN A 232 8.03 -6.32 0.31
N CYS A 233 8.48 -6.13 -0.92
CA CYS A 233 9.89 -6.18 -1.27
C CYS A 233 10.39 -4.81 -1.75
N TYR A 234 11.71 -4.62 -1.64
CA TYR A 234 12.39 -3.39 -1.99
C TYR A 234 13.65 -3.66 -2.80
N CYS A 235 14.07 -2.64 -3.57
CA CYS A 235 15.32 -2.67 -4.31
C CYS A 235 16.47 -2.23 -3.40
N PHE A 236 17.47 -3.09 -3.23
CA PHE A 236 18.66 -2.84 -2.42
C PHE A 236 19.89 -2.49 -3.29
N GLU A 237 19.68 -2.16 -4.56
CA GLU A 237 20.72 -1.81 -5.53
C GLU A 237 20.83 -0.28 -5.64
N GLY A 238 22.06 0.25 -5.60
CA GLY A 238 22.33 1.65 -5.25
C GLY A 238 22.96 2.52 -6.33
N ASP A 239 23.03 2.06 -7.58
CA ASP A 239 23.96 2.67 -8.55
C ASP A 239 23.38 3.88 -9.31
N LYS A 240 22.12 4.27 -9.05
CA LYS A 240 21.52 5.45 -9.70
C LYS A 240 21.94 6.73 -9.00
N LYS A 241 22.48 7.68 -9.78
CA LYS A 241 22.76 9.05 -9.31
C LYS A 241 21.48 9.69 -8.79
N ARG A 242 21.51 10.22 -7.57
CA ARG A 242 20.39 10.87 -6.88
C ARG A 242 20.56 12.38 -6.85
N LYS A 243 19.45 13.11 -6.78
CA LYS A 243 19.41 14.57 -6.66
C LYS A 243 19.10 14.96 -5.22
N SER A 244 19.94 15.78 -4.60
CA SER A 244 19.64 16.29 -3.25
C SER A 244 18.52 17.34 -3.31
N LEU A 245 17.51 17.19 -2.46
CA LEU A 245 16.44 18.19 -2.28
C LEU A 245 16.87 19.33 -1.35
N ARG A 246 17.91 19.14 -0.52
CA ARG A 246 18.31 20.11 0.51
C ARG A 246 18.51 21.54 -0.03
N PRO A 247 19.22 21.77 -1.16
CA PRO A 247 19.47 23.12 -1.65
C PRO A 247 18.18 23.87 -2.03
N LYS A 248 17.15 23.16 -2.50
CA LYS A 248 15.86 23.74 -2.90
C LYS A 248 15.12 24.37 -1.71
N PHE A 249 15.37 23.87 -0.51
CA PHE A 249 14.72 24.31 0.72
C PHE A 249 15.68 25.04 1.68
N GLY A 250 16.89 25.40 1.21
CA GLY A 250 17.87 26.13 2.03
C GLY A 250 18.39 25.34 3.24
N ILE A 251 18.38 24.01 3.15
CA ILE A 251 18.86 23.11 4.21
C ILE A 251 20.35 22.84 3.98
N SER A 252 21.16 23.03 5.02
CA SER A 252 22.61 22.76 4.98
C SER A 252 22.91 21.27 5.10
N ASP A 253 24.09 20.84 4.69
CA ASP A 253 24.57 19.46 4.90
C ASP A 253 24.78 19.12 6.39
N ASN A 254 24.91 20.14 7.24
CA ASN A 254 25.05 19.97 8.70
C ASN A 254 23.70 19.95 9.44
N ASP A 255 22.61 20.34 8.78
CA ASP A 255 21.26 20.27 9.34
C ASP A 255 20.75 18.82 9.30
N ILE A 256 19.82 18.48 10.19
CA ILE A 256 19.17 17.17 10.18
C ILE A 256 17.88 17.27 9.39
N LEU A 257 17.69 16.35 8.44
CA LEU A 257 16.45 16.25 7.68
C LEU A 257 15.70 14.94 8.02
N ILE A 258 14.49 15.09 8.54
CA ILE A 258 13.51 14.01 8.72
C ILE A 258 12.60 13.97 7.49
N ALA A 259 12.46 12.80 6.87
CA ALA A 259 11.52 12.59 5.75
C ALA A 259 10.27 11.85 6.22
N ARG A 260 9.11 12.30 5.77
CA ARG A 260 7.81 11.66 6.00
C ARG A 260 7.10 11.45 4.66
N THR A 261 7.04 10.21 4.20
CA THR A 261 6.42 9.80 2.93
C THR A 261 5.08 9.11 3.20
N THR A 262 3.97 9.82 3.03
CA THR A 262 2.64 9.28 3.35
C THR A 262 1.52 10.09 2.72
N ARG A 263 0.32 9.50 2.65
CA ARG A 263 -0.93 10.21 2.39
C ARG A 263 -1.23 11.20 3.53
N LEU A 264 -1.78 12.36 3.19
CA LEU A 264 -2.17 13.40 4.14
C LEU A 264 -3.60 13.11 4.60
N VAL A 265 -3.75 12.14 5.50
CA VAL A 265 -5.03 11.75 6.10
C VAL A 265 -4.90 11.60 7.62
N PRO A 266 -5.95 11.87 8.43
CA PRO A 266 -5.87 11.92 9.90
C PRO A 266 -5.24 10.70 10.57
N VAL A 267 -5.58 9.51 10.09
CA VAL A 267 -5.07 8.21 10.58
C VAL A 267 -3.54 8.06 10.44
N LYS A 268 -2.89 8.83 9.56
CA LYS A 268 -1.42 8.84 9.42
C LYS A 268 -0.72 9.73 10.46
N ARG A 269 -1.47 10.49 11.26
CA ARG A 269 -1.04 11.22 12.47
C ARG A 269 0.19 12.12 12.26
N LEU A 270 0.22 12.89 11.16
CA LEU A 270 1.37 13.72 10.78
C LEU A 270 1.66 14.85 11.80
N GLU A 271 0.70 15.18 12.65
CA GLU A 271 0.88 16.13 13.76
C GLU A 271 1.98 15.64 14.71
N ARG A 272 2.15 14.32 14.87
CA ARG A 272 3.21 13.73 15.70
C ARG A 272 4.59 14.10 15.17
N ASP A 273 4.78 14.05 13.86
CA ASP A 273 6.03 14.40 13.20
C ASP A 273 6.35 15.90 13.37
N ILE A 274 5.33 16.74 13.20
CA ILE A 274 5.45 18.20 13.38
C ILE A 274 5.79 18.54 14.83
N TYR A 275 5.06 17.96 15.78
CA TYR A 275 5.28 18.14 17.22
C TYR A 275 6.67 17.67 17.64
N LEU A 276 7.09 16.49 17.19
CA LEU A 276 8.42 15.96 17.46
C LEU A 276 9.51 16.90 16.92
N THR A 277 9.36 17.39 15.69
CA THR A 277 10.31 18.33 15.08
C THR A 277 10.45 19.62 15.91
N LYS A 278 9.34 20.14 16.44
CA LYS A 278 9.36 21.28 17.38
C LYS A 278 10.15 20.94 18.64
N LYS A 279 9.84 19.81 19.28
CA LYS A 279 10.51 19.38 20.51
C LYS A 279 12.01 19.15 20.34
N LEU A 280 12.43 18.59 19.21
CA LEU A 280 13.85 18.40 18.91
C LEU A 280 14.59 19.74 18.76
N ASN A 281 13.98 20.74 18.11
CA ASN A 281 14.56 22.08 18.01
C ASN A 281 14.58 22.82 19.36
N GLU A 282 13.55 22.66 20.20
CA GLU A 282 13.58 23.16 21.60
C GLU A 282 14.77 22.55 22.38
N LEU A 283 15.07 21.27 22.17
CA LEU A 283 16.23 20.62 22.76
C LEU A 283 17.56 21.09 22.17
N CYS A 284 17.63 21.43 20.88
CA CYS A 284 18.82 22.11 20.33
C CYS A 284 19.10 23.40 21.09
N VAL A 285 18.10 24.26 21.23
CA VAL A 285 18.24 25.54 21.95
C VAL A 285 18.64 25.32 23.41
N LYS A 286 17.99 24.38 24.11
CA LYS A 286 18.33 24.02 25.49
C LYS A 286 19.79 23.55 25.65
N ASN A 287 20.36 22.95 24.61
CA ASN A 287 21.75 22.50 24.57
C ASN A 287 22.70 23.51 23.90
N ASN A 288 22.33 24.79 23.82
CA ASN A 288 23.11 25.89 23.22
C ASN A 288 23.49 25.65 21.75
N LYS A 289 22.58 25.04 20.98
CA LYS A 289 22.70 24.87 19.53
C LYS A 289 21.57 25.63 18.83
N GLU A 290 21.86 26.15 17.65
CA GLU A 290 20.82 26.70 16.77
C GLU A 290 19.83 25.60 16.36
N PRO A 291 18.53 25.92 16.19
CA PRO A 291 17.56 25.03 15.57
C PRO A 291 18.04 24.58 14.18
N CYS A 292 18.14 23.27 13.99
CA CYS A 292 18.72 22.66 12.79
C CYS A 292 18.00 21.38 12.35
N ILE A 293 16.82 21.09 12.91
CA ILE A 293 16.05 19.88 12.59
C ILE A 293 14.87 20.27 11.69
N TYR A 294 14.84 19.70 10.49
CA TYR A 294 13.87 19.96 9.44
C TYR A 294 13.02 18.71 9.18
N LEU A 295 11.77 18.91 8.75
CA LEU A 295 10.82 17.88 8.35
C LEU A 295 10.35 18.13 6.92
N MET A 296 10.55 17.18 6.02
CA MET A 296 9.95 17.16 4.69
C MET A 296 8.81 16.14 4.63
N ILE A 297 7.62 16.61 4.28
CA ILE A 297 6.41 15.80 4.12
C ILE A 297 6.11 15.66 2.63
N ALA A 298 6.27 14.44 2.12
CA ALA A 298 5.93 14.06 0.75
C ALA A 298 4.59 13.32 0.73
N GLY A 299 3.57 13.99 0.17
CA GLY A 299 2.22 13.47 0.00
C GLY A 299 1.31 14.47 -0.71
N GLY A 300 0.22 13.96 -1.30
CA GLY A 300 -0.73 14.79 -2.04
C GLY A 300 -1.70 15.53 -1.12
N GLU A 301 -1.90 16.82 -1.36
CA GLU A 301 -2.79 17.67 -0.55
C GLU A 301 -4.28 17.52 -0.90
N HIS A 302 -4.60 16.89 -2.02
CA HIS A 302 -5.96 16.85 -2.57
C HIS A 302 -6.83 15.69 -2.04
N GLU A 303 -6.21 14.66 -1.45
CA GLU A 303 -6.95 13.49 -0.94
C GLU A 303 -7.84 13.85 0.25
N ASP A 304 -7.32 14.64 1.18
CA ASP A 304 -8.09 15.29 2.24
C ASP A 304 -7.62 16.74 2.40
N ALA A 305 -8.20 17.63 1.61
CA ALA A 305 -7.86 19.05 1.62
C ALA A 305 -8.12 19.72 2.99
N ARG A 306 -9.10 19.23 3.76
CA ARG A 306 -9.37 19.77 5.11
C ARG A 306 -8.24 19.44 6.06
N TYR A 307 -7.82 18.17 6.06
CA TYR A 307 -6.71 17.73 6.88
C TYR A 307 -5.38 18.39 6.45
N SER A 308 -5.14 18.51 5.14
CA SER A 308 -3.97 19.22 4.64
C SER A 308 -3.92 20.69 5.09
N ASN A 309 -5.06 21.39 5.11
CA ASN A 309 -5.11 22.77 5.60
C ASN A 309 -4.91 22.82 7.12
N TYR A 310 -5.54 21.91 7.87
CA TYR A 310 -5.32 21.77 9.30
C TYR A 310 -3.84 21.58 9.66
N LEU A 311 -3.09 20.75 8.93
CA LEU A 311 -1.66 20.56 9.17
C LEU A 311 -0.85 21.85 8.94
N LYS A 312 -1.22 22.66 7.94
CA LYS A 312 -0.57 23.95 7.65
C LYS A 312 -0.86 24.97 8.76
N ASP A 313 -2.11 25.03 9.22
CA ASP A 313 -2.51 25.88 10.34
C ASP A 313 -1.77 25.46 11.61
N TYR A 314 -1.68 24.15 11.89
CA TYR A 314 -0.96 23.60 13.03
C TYR A 314 0.54 23.92 13.00
N VAL A 315 1.18 23.88 11.82
CA VAL A 315 2.58 24.32 11.65
C VAL A 315 2.72 25.81 12.00
N SER A 316 1.77 26.64 11.59
CA SER A 316 1.82 28.09 11.86
C SER A 316 1.56 28.44 13.32
N GLU A 317 0.57 27.78 13.95
CA GLU A 317 0.31 27.91 15.39
C GLU A 317 1.54 27.56 16.24
N LEU A 318 2.36 26.63 15.77
CA LEU A 318 3.60 26.22 16.43
C LEU A 318 4.83 27.05 16.05
N GLY A 319 4.74 27.98 15.10
CA GLY A 319 5.86 28.77 14.59
C GLY A 319 6.93 27.93 13.88
N MET A 320 6.50 26.87 13.18
CA MET A 320 7.37 25.85 12.58
C MET A 320 7.51 25.98 11.06
N GLU A 321 7.03 27.06 10.44
CA GLU A 321 7.02 27.27 8.98
C GLU A 321 8.42 27.22 8.35
N ARG A 322 9.45 27.60 9.13
CA ARG A 322 10.85 27.50 8.69
C ARG A 322 11.34 26.06 8.58
N PHE A 323 10.84 25.16 9.43
CA PHE A 323 11.40 23.82 9.62
C PHE A 323 10.55 22.70 9.02
N VAL A 324 9.28 22.97 8.71
CA VAL A 324 8.36 21.97 8.14
C VAL A 324 8.01 22.34 6.70
N HIS A 325 8.32 21.45 5.77
CA HIS A 325 8.09 21.65 4.33
C HIS A 325 7.15 20.58 3.77
N PHE A 326 5.99 20.99 3.27
CA PHE A 326 5.13 20.15 2.44
C PHE A 326 5.65 20.23 1.00
N ILE A 327 6.13 19.11 0.46
CA ILE A 327 6.83 19.08 -0.84
C ILE A 327 6.00 18.45 -1.97
N GLY A 328 4.75 18.10 -1.69
CA GLY A 328 3.83 17.46 -2.62
C GLY A 328 4.08 15.97 -2.78
N ALA A 329 3.27 15.33 -3.64
CA ALA A 329 3.42 13.92 -3.95
C ALA A 329 4.68 13.69 -4.81
N LEU A 330 5.50 12.71 -4.43
CA LEU A 330 6.64 12.25 -5.22
C LEU A 330 6.36 10.87 -5.77
N GLN A 331 6.87 10.60 -6.98
CA GLN A 331 6.80 9.29 -7.61
C GLN A 331 8.08 8.49 -7.32
N HIS A 332 8.01 7.18 -7.49
CA HIS A 332 9.22 6.36 -7.49
C HIS A 332 9.96 6.46 -8.84
N ASP A 333 11.28 6.32 -8.80
CA ASP A 333 12.17 6.37 -9.96
C ASP A 333 12.02 5.24 -10.99
N PHE A 334 11.24 4.20 -10.70
CA PHE A 334 10.85 3.15 -11.66
C PHE A 334 9.49 3.45 -12.33
N ILE A 335 8.82 4.51 -11.89
CA ILE A 335 7.57 5.02 -12.45
C ILE A 335 7.87 6.23 -13.33
N ASP A 336 8.73 7.13 -12.87
CA ASP A 336 9.19 8.29 -13.63
C ASP A 336 10.53 8.02 -14.35
N GLU A 337 10.44 7.56 -15.61
CA GLU A 337 11.61 7.32 -16.46
C GLU A 337 12.21 8.60 -17.07
N SER A 338 11.50 9.75 -17.02
CA SER A 338 12.01 11.00 -17.61
C SER A 338 13.27 11.49 -16.90
N GLY A 339 13.40 11.17 -15.61
CA GLY A 339 14.52 11.57 -14.78
C GLY A 339 14.53 13.07 -14.47
N ASP A 340 13.48 13.83 -14.79
CA ASP A 340 13.44 15.28 -14.62
C ASP A 340 12.90 15.69 -13.24
N ALA A 341 11.86 15.00 -12.74
CA ALA A 341 11.27 15.30 -11.44
C ALA A 341 12.10 14.74 -10.27
N TYR A 342 11.77 15.20 -9.05
CA TYR A 342 12.28 14.59 -7.83
C TYR A 342 11.46 13.34 -7.50
N THR A 343 12.16 12.32 -7.00
CA THR A 343 11.58 11.02 -6.66
C THR A 343 11.59 10.78 -5.15
N ILE A 344 10.83 9.78 -4.70
CA ILE A 344 10.90 9.28 -3.32
C ILE A 344 12.34 8.88 -2.95
N GLN A 345 13.08 8.29 -3.88
CA GLN A 345 14.47 7.89 -3.67
C GLN A 345 15.42 9.10 -3.50
N ASP A 346 15.15 10.21 -4.18
CA ASP A 346 15.90 11.46 -3.99
C ASP A 346 15.66 12.05 -2.60
N LEU A 347 14.43 11.96 -2.07
CA LEU A 347 14.11 12.36 -0.71
C LEU A 347 14.83 11.49 0.32
N TYR A 348 14.82 10.16 0.14
CA TYR A 348 15.57 9.26 1.03
C TYR A 348 17.08 9.49 0.96
N GLU A 349 17.63 9.80 -0.22
CA GLU A 349 19.03 10.17 -0.30
C GLU A 349 19.32 11.45 0.50
N SER A 350 18.40 12.41 0.45
CA SER A 350 18.56 13.71 1.10
C SER A 350 18.42 13.65 2.63
N CYS A 351 17.67 12.70 3.18
CA CYS A 351 17.30 12.68 4.60
C CYS A 351 18.30 11.93 5.49
N ASP A 352 18.30 12.27 6.77
CA ASP A 352 19.04 11.57 7.83
C ASP A 352 18.20 10.46 8.47
N ILE A 353 16.89 10.68 8.56
CA ILE A 353 15.94 9.81 9.23
C ILE A 353 14.62 9.78 8.44
N VAL A 354 14.02 8.61 8.32
CA VAL A 354 12.65 8.44 7.83
C VAL A 354 11.70 8.26 9.01
N SER A 355 10.58 8.98 9.02
CA SER A 355 9.59 8.90 10.11
C SER A 355 8.35 8.10 9.71
N PHE A 356 7.91 7.23 10.61
CA PHE A 356 6.70 6.41 10.47
C PHE A 356 5.84 6.40 11.74
N LEU A 357 5.34 7.58 12.17
CA LEU A 357 4.55 7.73 13.39
C LEU A 357 3.02 7.60 13.14
N THR A 358 2.58 6.45 12.64
CA THR A 358 1.15 6.19 12.28
C THR A 358 0.29 5.82 13.50
N SER A 359 -1.04 5.89 13.39
CA SER A 359 -1.95 5.35 14.42
C SER A 359 -1.79 3.83 14.60
N TYR A 360 -2.18 3.32 15.77
CA TYR A 360 -1.96 1.93 16.16
C TYR A 360 -2.56 0.90 15.18
N ASP A 361 -3.81 1.06 14.77
CA ASP A 361 -4.63 0.05 14.09
C ASP A 361 -4.74 0.26 12.57
N TYR A 362 -3.94 1.15 11.99
CA TYR A 362 -4.17 1.58 10.60
C TYR A 362 -3.29 0.91 9.55
N ASP A 363 -2.07 0.49 9.89
CA ASP A 363 -1.11 0.03 8.89
C ASP A 363 -0.75 -1.44 9.08
N SER A 364 -0.93 -2.23 8.02
CA SER A 364 -0.64 -3.67 7.99
C SER A 364 0.83 -4.00 7.72
N TYR A 365 1.64 -3.02 7.29
CA TYR A 365 3.02 -3.28 6.87
C TYR A 365 4.04 -2.17 7.11
N GLY A 366 3.73 -0.91 6.81
CA GLY A 366 4.65 0.22 6.97
C GLY A 366 5.71 0.32 5.86
N ASN A 367 5.27 0.45 4.60
CA ASN A 367 6.16 0.57 3.43
C ASN A 367 7.31 1.58 3.56
N PRO A 368 7.12 2.80 4.09
CA PRO A 368 8.22 3.76 4.29
C PRO A 368 9.37 3.22 5.15
N ILE A 369 9.09 2.30 6.09
CA ILE A 369 10.14 1.66 6.90
C ILE A 369 11.01 0.77 6.02
N GLY A 370 10.41 -0.14 5.25
CA GLY A 370 11.14 -1.01 4.32
C GLY A 370 11.91 -0.24 3.25
N GLU A 371 11.35 0.88 2.78
CA GLU A 371 12.04 1.76 1.84
C GLU A 371 13.24 2.45 2.49
N ALA A 372 13.12 2.98 3.71
CA ALA A 372 14.23 3.54 4.46
C ALA A 372 15.37 2.52 4.65
N ILE A 373 15.00 1.30 5.05
CA ILE A 373 15.93 0.17 5.19
C ILE A 373 16.68 -0.08 3.88
N SER A 374 15.97 -0.13 2.75
CA SER A 374 16.58 -0.38 1.43
C SER A 374 17.52 0.73 0.95
N HIS A 375 17.35 1.96 1.44
CA HIS A 375 18.19 3.12 1.13
C HIS A 375 19.29 3.37 2.18
N GLN A 376 19.54 2.41 3.08
CA GLN A 376 20.49 2.59 4.19
C GLN A 376 20.19 3.86 4.99
N ARG A 377 18.90 4.10 5.29
CA ARG A 377 18.46 5.19 6.16
C ARG A 377 17.96 4.66 7.48
N CYS A 378 18.30 5.40 8.53
CA CYS A 378 17.71 5.16 9.84
C CYS A 378 16.24 5.56 9.77
N TYR A 379 15.39 4.91 10.56
CA TYR A 379 14.00 5.30 10.69
C TYR A 379 13.62 5.45 12.17
N ILE A 380 12.49 6.08 12.42
CA ILE A 380 11.73 6.08 13.68
C ILE A 380 10.30 5.64 13.38
N ALA A 381 9.65 4.95 14.30
CA ALA A 381 8.30 4.45 14.08
C ALA A 381 7.48 4.42 15.37
N THR A 382 6.16 4.38 15.22
CA THR A 382 5.30 3.90 16.31
C THR A 382 5.39 2.38 16.44
N HIS A 383 5.11 1.87 17.64
CA HIS A 383 4.85 0.45 17.86
C HIS A 383 3.40 0.14 17.48
N TYR A 384 3.07 0.30 16.20
CA TYR A 384 1.73 0.01 15.65
C TYR A 384 1.46 -1.50 15.63
N GLU A 385 0.20 -1.90 15.44
CA GLU A 385 -0.32 -3.26 15.67
C GLU A 385 0.56 -4.36 15.06
N TYR A 386 1.00 -4.20 13.81
CA TYR A 386 1.79 -5.22 13.10
C TYR A 386 3.31 -4.96 13.08
N TYR A 387 3.82 -3.98 13.85
CA TYR A 387 5.24 -3.63 13.81
C TYR A 387 6.13 -4.83 14.14
N ASP A 388 5.81 -5.60 15.20
CA ASP A 388 6.63 -6.74 15.60
C ASP A 388 6.56 -7.88 14.59
N ASP A 389 5.39 -8.09 13.99
CA ASP A 389 5.17 -9.09 12.94
C ASP A 389 5.96 -8.78 11.66
N VAL A 390 6.07 -7.50 11.32
CA VAL A 390 6.71 -7.09 10.07
C VAL A 390 8.20 -6.84 10.26
N TYR A 391 8.61 -6.19 11.36
CA TYR A 391 9.98 -5.75 11.61
C TYR A 391 10.54 -6.23 12.96
N GLY A 392 9.86 -5.97 14.08
CA GLY A 392 10.44 -6.11 15.42
C GLY A 392 11.08 -7.48 15.69
N ARG A 393 10.38 -8.58 15.39
CA ARG A 393 10.89 -9.94 15.62
C ARG A 393 12.09 -10.34 14.76
N TYR A 394 12.38 -9.59 13.70
CA TYR A 394 13.52 -9.83 12.81
C TYR A 394 14.79 -9.08 13.21
N GLY A 395 14.75 -8.35 14.32
CA GLY A 395 15.93 -7.68 14.88
C GLY A 395 16.30 -6.36 14.20
N PHE A 396 15.36 -5.75 13.48
CA PHE A 396 15.51 -4.36 13.04
C PHE A 396 15.59 -3.43 14.25
N GLN A 397 16.44 -2.41 14.17
CA GLN A 397 16.71 -1.46 15.25
C GLN A 397 16.21 -0.07 14.90
N THR A 398 15.56 0.60 15.86
CA THR A 398 15.04 1.97 15.72
C THR A 398 14.67 2.51 17.10
N GLU A 399 14.32 3.79 17.18
CA GLU A 399 13.61 4.33 18.33
C GLU A 399 12.11 4.18 18.08
N LEU A 400 11.43 3.42 18.95
CA LEU A 400 9.99 3.19 18.88
C LEU A 400 9.25 4.10 19.85
N MET A 401 8.18 4.70 19.34
CA MET A 401 7.18 5.38 20.14
C MET A 401 6.18 4.34 20.64
N THR A 402 6.12 4.15 21.96
CA THR A 402 5.18 3.24 22.60
C THR A 402 3.76 3.77 22.45
N ILE A 403 2.91 3.01 21.79
CA ILE A 403 1.47 3.24 21.68
C ILE A 403 0.75 1.91 21.83
N SER A 404 -0.56 1.95 22.06
CA SER A 404 -1.44 0.78 22.04
C SER A 404 -2.83 1.18 21.53
N ALA A 405 -3.72 0.21 21.35
CA ALA A 405 -5.12 0.47 21.00
C ALA A 405 -5.78 1.48 21.96
N ASP A 406 -5.49 1.38 23.27
CA ASP A 406 -6.05 2.26 24.30
C ASP A 406 -5.23 3.53 24.53
N GLN A 407 -3.98 3.57 24.05
CA GLN A 407 -3.02 4.66 24.27
C GLN A 407 -2.33 5.09 22.97
N ASP A 408 -3.12 5.56 22.00
CA ASP A 408 -2.62 6.09 20.72
C ASP A 408 -2.34 7.60 20.79
N GLY A 409 -1.44 7.97 21.71
CA GLY A 409 -1.18 9.35 22.15
C GLY A 409 -0.17 10.17 21.33
N TRP A 410 0.43 11.17 21.99
CA TRP A 410 1.49 12.04 21.45
C TRP A 410 2.89 11.53 21.82
N PRO A 411 3.95 11.90 21.07
CA PRO A 411 5.33 11.66 21.46
C PRO A 411 5.58 12.16 22.89
N ASP A 412 5.96 11.25 23.80
CA ASP A 412 6.30 11.60 25.18
C ASP A 412 7.74 12.12 25.31
N ASP A 413 8.08 12.70 26.47
CA ASP A 413 9.40 13.29 26.71
C ASP A 413 10.53 12.26 26.59
N ASP A 414 10.28 11.00 26.97
CA ASP A 414 11.28 9.93 26.89
C ASP A 414 11.58 9.57 25.43
N PHE A 415 10.56 9.37 24.60
CA PHE A 415 10.73 9.15 23.16
C PHE A 415 11.40 10.34 22.49
N VAL A 416 10.99 11.57 22.79
CA VAL A 416 11.62 12.80 22.28
C VAL A 416 13.11 12.82 22.62
N GLN A 417 13.49 12.49 23.86
CA GLN A 417 14.91 12.45 24.27
C GLN A 417 15.70 11.34 23.57
N ARG A 418 15.11 10.15 23.39
CA ARG A 418 15.75 9.06 22.65
C ARG A 418 15.99 9.44 21.19
N VAL A 419 14.99 10.03 20.53
CA VAL A 419 15.13 10.55 19.17
C VAL A 419 16.15 11.68 19.11
N TYR A 420 16.19 12.59 20.09
CA TYR A 420 17.21 13.64 20.16
C TYR A 420 18.63 13.08 20.21
N ARG A 421 18.86 12.03 21.02
CA ARG A 421 20.16 11.34 21.05
C ARG A 421 20.49 10.68 19.72
N LEU A 422 19.49 10.11 19.04
CA LEU A 422 19.67 9.53 17.71
C LEU A 422 20.02 10.60 16.65
N VAL A 423 19.33 11.75 16.64
CA VAL A 423 19.62 12.84 15.68
C VAL A 423 20.96 13.53 15.96
N ALA A 424 21.41 13.54 17.21
CA ALA A 424 22.70 14.12 17.58
C ALA A 424 23.91 13.22 17.25
N ASP A 425 23.70 11.90 17.08
CA ASP A 425 24.77 10.92 16.88
C ASP A 425 24.73 10.30 15.48
N ARG A 426 25.50 10.87 14.55
CA ARG A 426 25.64 10.39 13.17
C ARG A 426 26.18 8.95 13.12
N SER A 427 27.17 8.62 13.94
CA SER A 427 27.78 7.28 13.97
C SER A 427 26.77 6.22 14.39
N LYS A 428 25.92 6.52 15.39
CA LYS A 428 24.81 5.64 15.81
C LYS A 428 23.80 5.46 14.68
N ARG A 429 23.38 6.54 13.99
CA ARG A 429 22.45 6.43 12.84
C ARG A 429 23.00 5.55 11.73
N GLU A 430 24.26 5.76 11.35
CA GLU A 430 24.90 4.98 10.30
C GLU A 430 25.06 3.50 10.69
N LEU A 431 25.37 3.21 11.96
CA LEU A 431 25.43 1.84 12.47
C LEU A 431 24.07 1.13 12.36
N ILE A 432 23.01 1.77 12.85
CA ILE A 432 21.63 1.25 12.79
C ILE A 432 21.20 1.04 11.33
N ALA A 433 21.45 2.03 10.47
CA ALA A 433 21.09 1.95 9.06
C ALA A 433 21.79 0.79 8.34
N ARG A 434 23.10 0.58 8.57
CA ARG A 434 23.85 -0.54 7.99
C ARG A 434 23.37 -1.89 8.52
N HIS A 435 23.12 -1.99 9.83
CA HIS A 435 22.58 -3.19 10.46
C HIS A 435 21.23 -3.58 9.83
N ASN A 436 20.31 -2.62 9.79
CA ASN A 436 18.99 -2.81 9.20
C ASN A 436 19.07 -3.15 7.71
N PHE A 437 19.92 -2.49 6.93
CA PHE A 437 20.11 -2.82 5.51
C PHE A 437 20.58 -4.26 5.30
N HIS A 438 21.50 -4.76 6.15
CA HIS A 438 21.98 -6.14 6.04
C HIS A 438 20.89 -7.17 6.30
N ILE A 439 20.04 -6.93 7.31
CA ILE A 439 18.87 -7.77 7.61
C ILE A 439 17.87 -7.66 6.44
N GLY A 440 17.53 -6.44 6.05
CA GLY A 440 16.54 -6.16 5.01
C GLY A 440 16.90 -6.81 3.67
N LYS A 441 18.18 -6.78 3.28
CA LYS A 441 18.65 -7.41 2.04
C LYS A 441 18.39 -8.92 1.99
N LYS A 442 18.32 -9.60 3.14
CA LYS A 442 18.01 -11.03 3.24
C LYS A 442 16.53 -11.34 3.33
N LEU A 443 15.73 -10.43 3.92
CA LEU A 443 14.32 -10.70 4.28
C LEU A 443 13.29 -10.05 3.35
N ILE A 444 13.60 -8.87 2.78
CA ILE A 444 12.64 -8.04 2.04
C ILE A 444 13.23 -7.51 0.73
N SER A 445 14.21 -8.22 0.16
CA SER A 445 14.77 -7.88 -1.15
C SER A 445 13.90 -8.43 -2.28
N ASN A 446 13.73 -7.66 -3.36
CA ASN A 446 13.04 -8.12 -4.59
C ASN A 446 13.61 -9.43 -5.17
N LYS A 447 14.84 -9.81 -4.82
CA LYS A 447 15.45 -11.09 -5.25
C LYS A 447 14.75 -12.32 -4.65
N ILE A 448 13.89 -12.13 -3.66
CA ILE A 448 13.12 -13.19 -2.98
C ILE A 448 11.88 -13.60 -3.81
N PHE A 449 11.46 -12.80 -4.80
CA PHE A 449 10.37 -13.17 -5.72
C PHE A 449 10.66 -14.41 -6.58
N GLY A 450 11.85 -15.02 -6.49
CA GLY A 450 12.18 -16.30 -7.16
C GLY A 450 11.34 -17.52 -6.76
N HIS A 451 10.33 -17.34 -5.90
CA HIS A 451 9.36 -18.37 -5.53
C HIS A 451 7.93 -18.03 -5.98
N VAL A 452 7.71 -16.89 -6.65
CA VAL A 452 6.39 -16.53 -7.18
C VAL A 452 6.22 -17.16 -8.56
N PHE A 453 5.24 -18.06 -8.68
CA PHE A 453 4.95 -18.87 -9.88
C PHE A 453 6.04 -19.89 -10.29
N ASP A 454 6.99 -20.21 -9.41
CA ASP A 454 8.13 -21.10 -9.72
C ASP A 454 8.94 -20.67 -10.97
N VAL A 455 9.01 -19.35 -11.25
CA VAL A 455 9.74 -18.76 -12.39
C VAL A 455 10.87 -17.83 -11.99
#